data_AF-A0A150PKV4-F1
#
_entry.id   AF-A0A150PKV4-F1
#
_cell.length_a   1.000
_cell.length_b   1.000
_cell.length_c   1.000
_cell.angle_alpha   90.00
_cell.angle_beta   90.00
_cell.angle_gamma   90.00
#
_symmetry.space_group_name_H-M   'P 1'
#
loop_
_entity.id
_entity.type
_entity.pdbx_description
1 polymer ?
#
loop_
_entity_poly.entity_id
_entity_poly.type
_entity_poly.pdbx_seq_one_letter_code
_entity_poly.pdbx_strand_id
1 'polypeptide(L)'
;MSAGLRDLVRELLEGGGGEPIEGGRFLPLVTLESGARVGLDSAATWVVVAEGRGPAQAFAPDRGPIVFEVLESKRDDFDASIEAAARAAGLPPEEVAFSFPATHVVRAVLARGLPSMTRLALSWLRLTEVRALRADIVAVSRDPTMPVPIRDL
;
A
#
# COMPACT_ATOMS: atom_id res chain seq x y z
N MET A 1 -8.58 2.89 9.89
CA MET A 1 -9.36 4.00 9.30
C MET A 1 -10.61 4.26 10.11
N SER A 2 -10.88 5.54 10.41
CA SER A 2 -12.07 5.96 11.16
C SER A 2 -13.36 5.69 10.38
N ALA A 3 -14.52 5.79 11.04
CA ALA A 3 -15.81 5.75 10.35
C ALA A 3 -16.01 6.99 9.47
N GLY A 4 -15.62 8.17 9.98
CA GLY A 4 -15.77 9.45 9.28
C GLY A 4 -15.03 9.51 7.94
N LEU A 5 -13.79 9.01 7.88
CA LEU A 5 -13.05 8.97 6.61
C LEU A 5 -13.72 8.04 5.58
N ARG A 6 -14.28 6.90 6.01
CA ARG A 6 -15.00 5.99 5.08
C ARG A 6 -16.24 6.66 4.51
N ASP A 7 -16.96 7.41 5.33
CA ASP A 7 -18.16 8.13 4.90
C ASP A 7 -17.79 9.21 3.87
N LEU A 8 -16.73 10.00 4.12
CA LEU A 8 -16.23 11.00 3.16
C LEU A 8 -15.80 10.39 1.82
N VAL A 9 -15.07 9.27 1.84
CA VAL A 9 -14.64 8.57 0.62
C VAL A 9 -15.85 8.05 -0.16
N ARG A 10 -16.82 7.47 0.54
CA ARG A 10 -18.05 6.96 -0.07
C ARG A 10 -18.84 8.10 -0.73
N GLU A 11 -19.09 9.18 0.00
CA GLU A 11 -19.81 10.36 -0.52
C GLU A 11 -19.12 10.95 -1.75
N LEU A 12 -17.79 11.02 -1.75
CA LEU A 12 -17.00 11.50 -2.88
C LEU A 12 -17.20 10.63 -4.13
N LEU A 13 -17.18 9.31 -3.97
CA LEU A 13 -17.34 8.37 -5.09
C LEU A 13 -18.78 8.30 -5.59
N GLU A 14 -19.77 8.36 -4.69
CA GLU A 14 -21.19 8.42 -5.02
C GLU A 14 -21.57 9.72 -5.74
N GLY A 15 -20.95 10.85 -5.35
CA GLY A 15 -21.08 12.15 -6.01
C GLY A 15 -20.43 12.23 -7.40
N GLY A 16 -19.86 11.12 -7.87
CA GLY A 16 -19.27 11.02 -9.20
C GLY A 16 -17.79 11.38 -9.28
N GLY A 17 -17.11 11.49 -8.13
CA GLY A 17 -15.66 11.57 -8.03
C GLY A 17 -14.96 10.25 -8.38
N GLY A 18 -13.62 10.29 -8.45
CA GLY A 18 -12.81 9.14 -8.77
C GLY A 18 -13.04 8.56 -10.17
N GLU A 19 -12.48 7.40 -10.40
CA GLU A 19 -12.46 6.73 -11.70
C GLU A 19 -13.34 5.47 -11.71
N PRO A 20 -13.92 5.11 -12.87
CA PRO A 20 -14.68 3.87 -13.01
C PRO A 20 -13.77 2.64 -13.05
N ILE A 21 -14.16 1.59 -12.34
CA ILE A 21 -13.54 0.26 -12.34
C ILE A 21 -14.61 -0.83 -12.44
N GLU A 22 -14.19 -2.07 -12.69
CA GLU A 22 -15.10 -3.21 -12.57
C GLU A 22 -15.67 -3.27 -11.15
N GLY A 23 -17.00 -3.25 -11.02
CA GLY A 23 -17.70 -3.28 -9.72
C GLY A 23 -17.95 -1.92 -9.06
N GLY A 24 -17.54 -0.79 -9.66
CA GLY A 24 -17.90 0.54 -9.12
C GLY A 24 -16.96 1.66 -9.51
N ARG A 25 -16.57 2.47 -8.53
CA ARG A 25 -15.61 3.57 -8.66
C ARG A 25 -14.55 3.46 -7.57
N PHE A 26 -13.38 4.00 -7.83
CA PHE A 26 -12.32 4.14 -6.85
C PHE A 26 -11.66 5.51 -6.96
N LEU A 27 -11.08 5.98 -5.87
CA LEU A 27 -10.34 7.21 -5.79
C LEU A 27 -8.85 6.89 -5.99
N PRO A 28 -8.26 7.16 -7.17
CA PRO A 28 -6.82 7.01 -7.36
C PRO A 28 -6.07 8.06 -6.52
N LEU A 29 -5.04 7.62 -5.81
CA LEU A 29 -4.21 8.48 -4.96
C LEU A 29 -2.76 8.52 -5.43
N VAL A 30 -2.25 7.41 -5.97
CA VAL A 30 -0.89 7.32 -6.52
C VAL A 30 -0.91 6.54 -7.83
N THR A 31 -0.14 7.00 -8.80
CA THR A 31 0.18 6.25 -10.03
C THR A 31 1.63 5.80 -9.95
N LEU A 32 1.85 4.50 -10.15
CA LEU A 32 3.17 3.86 -10.11
C LEU A 32 3.83 3.91 -11.49
N GLU A 33 5.13 3.56 -11.56
CA GLU A 33 5.88 3.60 -12.81
C GLU A 33 5.33 2.66 -13.88
N SER A 34 4.72 1.53 -13.49
CA SER A 34 4.00 0.64 -14.43
C SER A 34 2.69 1.21 -14.98
N GLY A 35 2.24 2.38 -14.51
CA GLY A 35 0.89 2.89 -14.77
C GLY A 35 -0.20 2.25 -13.90
N ALA A 36 0.15 1.31 -13.01
CA ALA A 36 -0.77 0.83 -11.98
C ALA A 36 -1.15 1.97 -11.03
N ARG A 37 -2.42 1.99 -10.60
CA ARG A 37 -2.97 3.05 -9.75
C ARG A 37 -3.39 2.48 -8.41
N VAL A 38 -2.93 3.11 -7.34
CA VAL A 38 -3.22 2.75 -5.95
C VAL A 38 -4.18 3.78 -5.37
N GLY A 39 -5.21 3.32 -4.66
CA GLY A 39 -6.28 4.19 -4.21
C GLY A 39 -7.27 3.51 -3.27
N LEU A 40 -8.43 4.14 -3.09
CA LEU A 40 -9.50 3.68 -2.20
C LEU A 40 -10.77 3.34 -2.98
N ASP A 41 -11.40 2.20 -2.70
CA ASP A 41 -12.73 1.87 -3.22
C ASP A 41 -13.87 2.52 -2.41
N SER A 42 -15.13 2.23 -2.75
CA SER A 42 -16.33 2.76 -2.06
C SER A 42 -16.51 2.28 -0.61
N ALA A 43 -15.85 1.19 -0.22
CA ALA A 43 -15.76 0.74 1.16
C ALA A 43 -14.55 1.37 1.88
N ALA A 44 -13.84 2.28 1.19
CA ALA A 44 -12.53 2.81 1.55
C ALA A 44 -11.48 1.69 1.76
N THR A 45 -11.60 0.56 1.07
CA THR A 45 -10.53 -0.43 1.06
C THR A 45 -9.42 0.06 0.15
N TRP A 46 -8.16 -0.08 0.60
CA TRP A 46 -7.02 0.17 -0.26
C TRP A 46 -6.95 -0.88 -1.36
N VAL A 47 -6.92 -0.41 -2.60
CA VAL A 47 -6.89 -1.25 -3.80
C VAL A 47 -5.79 -0.78 -4.76
N VAL A 48 -5.36 -1.68 -5.63
CA VAL A 48 -4.57 -1.37 -6.81
C VAL A 48 -5.31 -1.81 -8.06
N VAL A 49 -5.19 -1.00 -9.11
CA VAL A 49 -5.75 -1.26 -10.44
C VAL A 49 -4.59 -1.24 -11.42
N ALA A 50 -4.33 -2.36 -12.09
CA ALA A 50 -3.27 -2.46 -13.10
C ALA A 50 -3.54 -1.53 -14.29
N GLU A 51 -2.47 -1.16 -15.00
CA GLU A 51 -2.57 -0.44 -16.28
C GLU A 51 -3.46 -1.23 -17.26
N GLY A 52 -4.42 -0.56 -17.90
CA GLY A 52 -5.35 -1.22 -18.84
C GLY A 52 -6.72 -1.65 -18.27
N ARG A 53 -7.09 -1.23 -17.06
CA ARG A 53 -8.42 -1.43 -16.43
C ARG A 53 -8.78 -2.91 -16.11
N GLY A 54 -7.90 -3.59 -15.36
CA GLY A 54 -8.26 -4.85 -14.71
C GLY A 54 -9.13 -4.66 -13.45
N PRO A 55 -9.63 -5.75 -12.84
CA PRO A 55 -10.36 -5.66 -11.58
C PRO A 55 -9.48 -5.06 -10.48
N ALA A 56 -10.08 -4.24 -9.62
CA ALA A 56 -9.38 -3.71 -8.46
C ALA A 56 -9.01 -4.85 -7.50
N GLN A 57 -7.76 -4.85 -7.04
CA GLN A 57 -7.25 -5.86 -6.12
C GLN A 57 -6.98 -5.21 -4.77
N ALA A 58 -7.65 -5.71 -3.73
CA ALA A 58 -7.48 -5.20 -2.37
C ALA A 58 -6.15 -5.65 -1.75
N PHE A 59 -5.50 -4.76 -1.00
CA PHE A 59 -4.33 -5.13 -0.19
C PHE A 59 -4.75 -6.03 0.97
N ALA A 60 -4.28 -7.28 0.94
CA ALA A 60 -4.56 -8.28 1.97
C ALA A 60 -3.25 -8.87 2.53
N PRO A 61 -3.22 -9.28 3.81
CA PRO A 61 -2.02 -9.83 4.46
C PRO A 61 -1.39 -11.02 3.74
N ASP A 62 -2.22 -11.92 3.19
CA ASP A 62 -1.78 -13.23 2.68
C ASP A 62 -2.02 -13.40 1.16
N ARG A 63 -2.73 -12.46 0.55
CA ARG A 63 -3.20 -12.54 -0.85
C ARG A 63 -3.22 -11.17 -1.54
N GLY A 64 -2.55 -10.19 -0.97
CA GLY A 64 -2.46 -8.87 -1.58
C GLY A 64 -1.79 -8.94 -2.96
N PRO A 65 -2.20 -8.08 -3.90
CA PRO A 65 -1.45 -7.86 -5.12
C PRO A 65 -0.02 -7.47 -4.73
N ILE A 66 0.94 -8.10 -5.38
CA ILE A 66 2.34 -7.83 -5.06
C ILE A 66 2.80 -6.69 -5.93
N VAL A 67 2.60 -5.50 -5.40
CA VAL A 67 2.98 -4.26 -6.06
C VAL A 67 4.33 -3.83 -5.48
N PHE A 68 5.39 -4.54 -5.88
CA PHE A 68 6.75 -4.22 -5.45
C PHE A 68 7.13 -2.78 -5.78
N GLU A 69 6.55 -2.23 -6.85
CA GLU A 69 6.71 -0.85 -7.31
C GLU A 69 6.36 0.20 -6.26
N VAL A 70 5.45 -0.10 -5.32
CA VAL A 70 5.19 0.80 -4.18
C VAL A 70 6.47 1.02 -3.36
N LEU A 71 7.29 -0.02 -3.22
CA LEU A 71 8.54 0.00 -2.47
C LEU A 71 9.70 0.63 -3.27
N GLU A 72 9.56 0.83 -4.57
CA GLU A 72 10.59 1.45 -5.42
C GLU A 72 10.76 2.95 -5.13
N SER A 73 9.68 3.58 -4.67
CA SER A 73 9.71 4.94 -4.13
C SER A 73 10.08 4.96 -2.64
N LYS A 74 10.72 6.04 -2.17
CA LYS A 74 10.93 6.22 -0.73
C LYS A 74 9.58 6.34 -0.02
N ARG A 75 9.48 5.77 1.18
CA ARG A 75 8.25 5.83 2.00
C ARG A 75 7.70 7.25 2.14
N ASP A 76 8.58 8.21 2.38
CA ASP A 76 8.20 9.63 2.53
C ASP A 76 7.63 10.22 1.23
N ASP A 77 8.20 9.90 0.08
CA ASP A 77 7.73 10.42 -1.22
C ASP A 77 6.37 9.80 -1.59
N PHE A 78 6.18 8.51 -1.25
CA PHE A 78 4.91 7.81 -1.43
C PHE A 78 3.80 8.40 -0.55
N ASP A 79 4.08 8.59 0.74
CA ASP A 79 3.14 9.20 1.69
C ASP A 79 2.80 10.63 1.26
N ALA A 80 3.79 11.44 0.86
CA ALA A 80 3.56 12.79 0.37
C ALA A 80 2.67 12.83 -0.88
N SER A 81 2.82 11.86 -1.78
CA SER A 81 1.97 11.72 -2.98
C SER A 81 0.52 11.40 -2.59
N ILE A 82 0.32 10.47 -1.65
CA ILE A 82 -1.02 10.16 -1.10
C ILE A 82 -1.65 11.40 -0.47
N GLU A 83 -0.90 12.12 0.37
CA GLU A 83 -1.38 13.30 1.07
C GLU A 83 -1.77 14.43 0.10
N ALA A 84 -0.97 14.65 -0.94
CA ALA A 84 -1.27 15.63 -1.98
C ALA A 84 -2.57 15.28 -2.72
N ALA A 85 -2.75 14.02 -3.11
CA ALA A 85 -3.95 13.56 -3.79
C ALA A 85 -5.19 13.62 -2.88
N ALA A 86 -5.07 13.20 -1.63
CA ALA A 86 -6.13 13.30 -0.63
C ALA A 86 -6.57 14.74 -0.41
N ARG A 87 -5.61 15.68 -0.29
CA ARG A 87 -5.89 17.11 -0.16
C ARG A 87 -6.62 17.66 -1.38
N ALA A 88 -6.20 17.29 -2.58
CA ALA A 88 -6.88 17.68 -3.82
C ALA A 88 -8.31 17.14 -3.90
N ALA A 89 -8.56 15.97 -3.31
CA ALA A 89 -9.88 15.37 -3.20
C ALA A 89 -10.74 15.92 -2.04
N GLY A 90 -10.21 16.85 -1.25
CA GLY A 90 -10.92 17.41 -0.08
C GLY A 90 -10.98 16.46 1.13
N LEU A 91 -10.13 15.43 1.17
CA LEU A 91 -10.04 14.46 2.26
C LEU A 91 -8.95 14.86 3.28
N PRO A 92 -9.04 14.39 4.55
CA PRO A 92 -7.99 14.61 5.55
C PRO A 92 -6.71 13.85 5.16
N PRO A 93 -5.62 14.54 4.77
CA PRO A 93 -4.48 13.91 4.11
C PRO A 93 -3.72 12.93 5.01
N GLU A 94 -3.42 13.34 6.25
CA GLU A 94 -2.69 12.51 7.22
C GLU A 94 -3.47 11.24 7.57
N GLU A 95 -4.80 11.33 7.69
CA GLU A 95 -5.62 10.16 8.02
C GLU A 95 -5.64 9.16 6.86
N VAL A 96 -5.71 9.66 5.61
CA VAL A 96 -5.63 8.82 4.42
C VAL A 96 -4.26 8.14 4.36
N ALA A 97 -3.15 8.88 4.47
CA ALA A 97 -1.80 8.30 4.46
C ALA A 97 -1.60 7.27 5.58
N PHE A 98 -2.04 7.58 6.80
CA PHE A 98 -1.95 6.65 7.95
C PHE A 98 -2.83 5.40 7.79
N SER A 99 -3.88 5.46 6.96
CA SER A 99 -4.71 4.30 6.66
C SER A 99 -4.07 3.29 5.71
N PHE A 100 -2.98 3.67 5.03
CA PHE A 100 -2.31 2.80 4.06
C PHE A 100 -1.76 1.52 4.72
N PRO A 101 -2.07 0.32 4.21
CA PRO A 101 -1.71 -0.95 4.84
C PRO A 101 -0.25 -1.36 4.52
N ALA A 102 0.71 -0.52 4.87
CA ALA A 102 2.15 -0.74 4.64
C ALA A 102 2.64 -2.10 5.13
N THR A 103 2.19 -2.53 6.31
CA THR A 103 2.57 -3.82 6.89
C THR A 103 2.06 -5.00 6.07
N HIS A 104 0.90 -4.90 5.41
CA HIS A 104 0.40 -5.95 4.52
C HIS A 104 1.24 -6.04 3.26
N VAL A 105 1.64 -4.90 2.68
CA VAL A 105 2.55 -4.86 1.52
C VAL A 105 3.87 -5.52 1.86
N VAL A 106 4.51 -5.10 2.95
CA VAL A 106 5.80 -5.66 3.37
C VAL A 106 5.69 -7.15 3.67
N ARG A 107 4.66 -7.61 4.38
CA ARG A 107 4.45 -9.05 4.63
C ARG A 107 4.33 -9.85 3.33
N ALA A 108 3.55 -9.36 2.37
CA ALA A 108 3.41 -10.02 1.06
C ALA A 108 4.74 -10.12 0.30
N VAL A 109 5.61 -9.12 0.44
CA VAL A 109 6.96 -9.12 -0.15
C VAL A 109 7.90 -10.09 0.58
N LEU A 110 7.91 -10.07 1.92
CA LEU A 110 8.73 -10.98 2.72
C LEU A 110 8.39 -12.45 2.45
N ALA A 111 7.11 -12.77 2.27
CA ALA A 111 6.65 -14.11 1.94
C ALA A 111 7.22 -14.67 0.61
N ARG A 112 7.77 -13.82 -0.28
CA ARG A 112 8.38 -14.24 -1.55
C ARG A 112 9.84 -14.65 -1.41
N GLY A 113 10.51 -14.27 -0.32
CA GLY A 113 11.89 -14.68 -0.06
C GLY A 113 12.92 -14.14 -1.07
N LEU A 114 12.59 -13.10 -1.85
CA LEU A 114 13.52 -12.50 -2.81
C LEU A 114 14.47 -11.54 -2.07
N PRO A 115 15.81 -11.73 -2.11
CA PRO A 115 16.73 -10.94 -1.30
C PRO A 115 16.68 -9.43 -1.56
N SER A 116 16.66 -9.00 -2.83
CA SER A 116 16.60 -7.58 -3.20
C SER A 116 15.34 -6.90 -2.68
N MET A 117 14.19 -7.55 -2.85
CA MET A 117 12.90 -7.03 -2.41
C MET A 117 12.74 -7.07 -0.89
N THR A 118 13.33 -8.08 -0.22
CA THR A 118 13.34 -8.18 1.24
C THR A 118 14.06 -6.99 1.85
N ARG A 119 15.26 -6.65 1.36
CA ARG A 119 16.01 -5.47 1.82
C ARG A 119 15.20 -4.18 1.65
N LEU A 120 14.62 -4.00 0.47
CA LEU A 120 13.83 -2.82 0.14
C LEU A 120 12.62 -2.70 1.08
N ALA A 121 11.86 -3.78 1.24
CA ALA A 121 10.68 -3.83 2.10
C ALA A 121 11.00 -3.53 3.58
N LEU A 122 12.09 -4.09 4.11
CA LEU A 122 12.53 -3.80 5.48
C LEU A 122 12.96 -2.34 5.66
N SER A 123 13.65 -1.77 4.67
CA SER A 123 14.06 -0.36 4.71
C SER A 123 12.91 0.63 4.54
N TRP A 124 11.77 0.17 4.02
CA TRP A 124 10.59 0.99 3.76
C TRP A 124 9.69 1.15 5.00
N LEU A 125 9.89 0.32 6.02
CA LEU A 125 9.11 0.35 7.26
C LEU A 125 9.43 1.56 8.13
N ARG A 126 8.39 2.13 8.73
CA ARG A 126 8.53 3.05 9.86
C ARG A 126 8.74 2.27 11.15
N LEU A 127 9.41 2.90 12.12
CA LEU A 127 9.69 2.29 13.43
C LEU A 127 8.42 1.79 14.15
N THR A 128 7.29 2.49 13.97
CA THR A 128 5.99 2.11 14.53
C THR A 128 5.42 0.83 13.93
N GLU A 129 5.81 0.47 12.72
CA GLU A 129 5.31 -0.68 11.95
C GLU A 129 6.12 -1.96 12.22
N VAL A 130 7.39 -1.83 12.60
CA VAL A 130 8.32 -2.94 12.90
C VAL A 130 7.73 -3.92 13.91
N ARG A 131 7.03 -3.42 14.94
CA ARG A 131 6.41 -4.27 15.97
C ARG A 131 5.36 -5.22 15.39
N ALA A 132 4.59 -4.77 14.41
CA ALA A 132 3.55 -5.57 13.76
C ALA A 132 4.13 -6.68 12.86
N LEU A 133 5.40 -6.54 12.45
CA LEU A 133 6.12 -7.47 11.57
C LEU A 133 7.24 -8.23 12.29
N ARG A 134 7.28 -8.20 13.62
CA ARG A 134 8.36 -8.83 14.40
C ARG A 134 8.57 -10.30 14.05
N ALA A 135 7.49 -11.07 13.89
CA ALA A 135 7.60 -12.48 13.54
C ALA A 135 8.19 -12.69 12.15
N ASP A 136 7.75 -11.88 11.18
CA ASP A 136 8.22 -11.91 9.79
C ASP A 136 9.72 -11.54 9.72
N ILE A 137 10.15 -10.50 10.44
CA ILE A 137 11.55 -10.05 10.50
C ILE A 137 12.47 -11.11 11.13
N VAL A 138 12.02 -11.73 12.23
CA VAL A 138 12.78 -12.82 12.88
C VAL A 138 12.87 -14.06 11.98
N ALA A 139 11.87 -14.31 11.14
CA ALA A 139 11.93 -15.38 10.15
C ALA A 139 13.01 -15.10 9.10
N VAL A 140 13.08 -13.86 8.59
CA VAL A 140 14.13 -13.44 7.64
C VAL A 140 15.53 -13.60 8.23
N SER A 141 15.76 -13.18 9.48
CA SER A 141 17.10 -13.27 10.10
C SER A 141 17.56 -14.72 10.35
N ARG A 142 16.62 -15.66 10.43
CA ARG A 142 16.89 -17.09 10.61
C ARG A 142 16.95 -17.87 9.30
N ASP A 143 16.60 -17.26 8.18
CA ASP A 143 16.57 -17.94 6.89
C ASP A 143 18.01 -18.17 6.37
N PRO A 144 18.46 -19.42 6.20
CA PRO A 144 19.80 -19.71 5.71
C PRO A 144 20.02 -19.31 4.24
N THR A 145 18.96 -19.13 3.47
CA THR A 145 19.00 -18.73 2.05
C THR A 145 19.14 -17.22 1.87
N MET A 146 18.88 -16.43 2.93
CA MET A 146 19.03 -14.98 2.90
C MET A 146 20.50 -14.56 3.06
N PRO A 147 20.98 -13.59 2.25
CA PRO A 147 22.32 -13.02 2.41
C PRO A 147 22.55 -12.44 3.81
N VAL A 148 23.77 -12.62 4.35
CA VAL A 148 24.17 -12.11 5.67
C VAL A 148 23.76 -10.64 5.89
N PRO A 149 24.02 -9.69 4.96
CA PRO A 149 23.66 -8.29 5.19
C PRO A 149 22.17 -8.00 5.31
N ILE A 150 21.30 -8.94 4.88
CA ILE A 150 19.85 -8.83 5.01
C ILE A 150 19.38 -9.43 6.34
N ARG A 151 20.06 -10.48 6.82
CA ARG A 151 19.75 -11.11 8.10
C ARG A 151 20.14 -10.26 9.31
N ASP A 152 21.12 -9.39 9.12
CA ASP A 152 21.68 -8.51 10.16
C ASP A 152 21.07 -7.08 10.18
N LEU A 153 20.07 -6.79 9.33
CA LEU A 153 19.29 -5.54 9.34
C LEU A 153 18.39 -5.43 10.58
#